data_AF-A0AA38MIT5-F1
#
_entry.id   AF-A0AA38MIT5-F1
#
_cell.length_a   1.000
_cell.length_b   1.000
_cell.length_c   1.000
_cell.angle_alpha   90.00
_cell.angle_beta   90.00
_cell.angle_gamma   90.00
#
_symmetry.space_group_name_H-M   'P 1'
#
loop_
_entity.id
_entity.type
_entity.pdbx_description
1 polymer ?
#
loop_
_entity_poly.entity_id
_entity_poly.type
_entity_poly.pdbx_seq_one_letter_code
_entity_poly.pdbx_strand_id
1 'polypeptide(L)'
;MNVRIVVTLFIASVFQGTRAETINEAIATLTPQIVTAKTNIDAIVQNGRNLIIQTRRTIGQNIAEAETTIQEQLDQLDDIIEQAGREAEEKGVDVSKCVSDVSVALSDLGVKKFETCGAHENLHSIGGEFGNLRKIKGDLSRSVGLCRSTNLHDVDNFKNCLQTSIDEAETKSDAVKQKITNVCTEAAKAASKCVVKVVGELDTTISTAAHDLKQCLLQIL
;
A
#
# COMPACT_ATOMS: atom_id res chain seq x y z
N MET A 1 55.32 73.94 31.63
CA MET A 1 54.76 73.11 30.54
C MET A 1 55.15 71.67 30.84
N ASN A 2 54.31 70.90 31.55
CA ASN A 2 53.31 69.96 31.00
C ASN A 2 53.96 68.98 30.02
N VAL A 3 53.97 67.67 30.28
CA VAL A 3 52.77 66.81 30.26
C VAL A 3 52.93 65.60 31.20
N ARG A 4 51.95 65.41 32.09
CA ARG A 4 51.67 64.12 32.77
C ARG A 4 50.95 63.22 31.77
N ILE A 5 51.50 62.05 31.45
CA ILE A 5 50.80 61.01 30.71
C ILE A 5 49.81 60.36 31.67
N VAL A 6 48.53 60.72 31.53
CA VAL A 6 47.43 60.03 32.20
C VAL A 6 47.12 58.78 31.39
N VAL A 7 47.37 57.63 32.00
CA VAL A 7 46.90 56.32 31.53
C VAL A 7 45.38 56.33 31.66
N THR A 8 44.67 56.67 30.59
CA THR A 8 43.23 56.49 30.52
C THR A 8 42.97 55.03 30.17
N LEU A 9 42.73 54.22 31.20
CA LEU A 9 42.18 52.87 31.07
C LEU A 9 40.80 52.99 30.40
N PHE A 10 40.71 52.67 29.11
CA PHE A 10 39.42 52.37 28.49
C PHE A 10 38.95 51.04 29.05
N ILE A 11 38.07 51.09 30.06
CA ILE A 11 37.20 49.96 30.37
C ILE A 11 36.18 49.90 29.22
N ALA A 12 36.58 49.26 28.12
CA ALA A 12 35.62 48.66 27.22
C ALA A 12 34.99 47.50 27.99
N SER A 13 33.91 47.79 28.71
CA SER A 13 33.05 46.77 29.26
C SER A 13 32.53 45.94 28.09
N VAL A 14 33.11 44.76 27.92
CA VAL A 14 32.54 43.64 27.19
C VAL A 14 31.25 43.26 27.91
N PHE A 15 30.17 44.00 27.65
CA PHE A 15 28.82 43.49 27.85
C PHE A 15 28.51 42.58 26.65
N GLN A 16 29.12 41.39 26.63
CA GLN A 16 28.51 40.24 25.98
C GLN A 16 27.34 39.79 26.88
N GLY A 17 26.32 40.63 26.98
CA GLY A 17 25.03 40.19 27.49
C GLY A 17 24.46 39.23 26.46
N THR A 18 24.39 37.94 26.80
CA THR A 18 23.58 36.98 26.06
C THR A 18 22.17 37.54 26.01
N ARG A 19 21.77 38.08 24.85
CA ARG A 19 20.42 38.57 24.64
C ARG A 19 19.48 37.38 24.86
N ALA A 20 18.57 37.49 25.84
CA ALA A 20 17.54 36.47 26.04
C ALA A 20 16.72 36.35 24.74
N GLU A 21 16.72 35.15 24.15
CA GLU A 21 15.91 34.83 22.98
C GLU A 21 14.45 35.12 23.29
N THR A 22 13.71 35.69 22.33
CA THR A 22 12.28 35.95 22.48
C THR A 22 11.42 34.82 21.90
N ILE A 23 10.16 34.71 22.33
CA ILE A 23 9.22 33.72 21.74
C ILE A 23 9.09 33.90 20.22
N ASN A 24 9.14 35.14 19.72
CA ASN A 24 9.06 35.40 18.28
C ASN A 24 10.31 34.91 17.53
N GLU A 25 11.50 35.01 18.13
CA GLU A 25 12.75 34.47 17.59
C GLU A 25 12.71 32.92 17.61
N ALA A 26 12.20 32.32 18.69
CA ALA A 26 11.98 30.87 18.77
C ALA A 26 10.97 30.37 17.72
N ILE A 27 9.88 31.12 17.48
CA ILE A 27 8.91 30.83 16.41
C ILE A 27 9.61 30.84 15.05
N ALA A 28 10.41 31.86 14.77
CA ALA A 28 11.13 31.96 13.49
C ALA A 28 12.07 30.78 13.27
N THR A 29 12.72 30.28 14.32
CA THR A 29 13.64 29.14 14.26
C THR A 29 12.92 27.79 14.08
N LEU A 30 11.76 27.60 14.72
CA LEU A 30 11.05 26.32 14.71
C LEU A 30 9.98 26.22 13.60
N THR A 31 9.52 27.34 13.05
CA THR A 31 8.56 27.35 11.94
C THR A 31 9.03 26.53 10.73
N PRO A 32 10.31 26.61 10.29
CA PRO A 32 10.81 25.75 9.22
C PRO A 32 10.64 24.25 9.52
N GLN A 33 10.88 23.81 10.76
CA GLN A 33 10.72 22.40 11.14
C GLN A 33 9.25 21.96 11.08
N ILE A 34 8.33 22.81 11.55
CA ILE A 34 6.88 22.58 11.42
C ILE A 34 6.47 22.45 9.94
N VAL A 35 6.99 23.32 9.07
CA VAL A 35 6.72 23.27 7.63
C VAL A 35 7.26 21.98 7.02
N THR A 36 8.47 21.57 7.38
CA THR A 36 9.08 20.30 6.94
C THR A 36 8.24 19.10 7.37
N ALA A 37 7.87 18.99 8.66
CA ALA A 37 7.04 17.89 9.15
C ALA A 37 5.67 17.84 8.45
N LYS A 38 5.02 18.99 8.20
CA LYS A 38 3.78 19.06 7.42
C LYS A 38 3.95 18.59 5.97
N THR A 39 5.08 18.95 5.35
CA THR A 39 5.43 18.54 3.98
C THR A 39 5.68 17.04 3.91
N ASN A 40 6.37 16.48 4.91
CA ASN A 40 6.59 15.03 5.03
C ASN A 40 5.26 14.28 5.17
N ILE A 41 4.31 14.80 5.98
CA ILE A 41 2.97 14.22 6.08
C ILE A 41 2.25 14.23 4.72
N ASP A 42 2.31 15.32 3.97
CA ASP A 42 1.71 15.39 2.63
C ASP A 42 2.36 14.39 1.67
N ALA A 43 3.68 14.22 1.72
CA ALA A 43 4.40 13.24 0.94
C ALA A 43 3.99 11.80 1.32
N ILE A 44 3.80 11.50 2.60
CA ILE A 44 3.29 10.20 3.06
C ILE A 44 1.88 9.94 2.49
N VAL A 45 1.00 10.94 2.49
CA VAL A 45 -0.35 10.80 1.90
C VAL A 45 -0.27 10.48 0.40
N GLN A 46 0.53 11.22 -0.36
CA GLN A 46 0.66 11.00 -1.80
C GLN A 46 1.31 9.64 -2.12
N ASN A 47 2.40 9.31 -1.45
CA ASN A 47 3.08 8.03 -1.62
C ASN A 47 2.19 6.86 -1.22
N GLY A 48 1.44 6.99 -0.12
CA GLY A 48 0.48 5.97 0.31
C GLY A 48 -0.63 5.74 -0.71
N ARG A 49 -1.19 6.81 -1.31
CA ARG A 49 -2.19 6.68 -2.38
C ARG A 49 -1.64 5.98 -3.61
N ASN A 50 -0.44 6.37 -4.04
CA ASN A 50 0.23 5.73 -5.17
C ASN A 50 0.49 4.25 -4.90
N LEU A 51 0.93 3.91 -3.69
CA LEU A 51 1.15 2.52 -3.29
C LEU A 51 -0.15 1.71 -3.37
N ILE A 52 -1.28 2.22 -2.88
CA ILE A 52 -2.59 1.53 -2.98
C ILE A 52 -2.98 1.28 -4.43
N ILE A 53 -2.81 2.29 -5.30
CA ILE A 53 -3.13 2.16 -6.72
C ILE A 53 -2.23 1.08 -7.37
N GLN A 54 -0.93 1.10 -7.08
CA GLN A 54 0.01 0.10 -7.57
C GLN A 54 -0.35 -1.30 -7.07
N THR A 55 -0.64 -1.46 -5.78
CA THR A 55 -1.07 -2.73 -5.19
C THR A 55 -2.31 -3.27 -5.89
N ARG A 56 -3.35 -2.45 -6.08
CA ARG A 56 -4.55 -2.87 -6.82
C ARG A 56 -4.25 -3.28 -8.25
N ARG A 57 -3.35 -2.55 -8.93
CA ARG A 57 -2.92 -2.89 -10.29
C ARG A 57 -2.21 -4.25 -10.34
N THR A 58 -1.25 -4.49 -9.43
CA THR A 58 -0.54 -5.79 -9.36
C THR A 58 -1.51 -6.94 -9.08
N ILE A 59 -2.47 -6.75 -8.16
CA ILE A 59 -3.50 -7.75 -7.88
C ILE A 59 -4.32 -8.06 -9.14
N GLY A 60 -4.80 -7.02 -9.84
CA GLY A 60 -5.57 -7.19 -11.06
C GLY A 60 -4.78 -7.84 -12.20
N GLN A 61 -3.48 -7.53 -12.33
CA GLN A 61 -2.62 -8.17 -13.33
C GLN A 61 -2.43 -9.65 -13.04
N ASN A 62 -2.13 -10.02 -11.80
CA ASN A 62 -1.98 -11.44 -11.41
C ASN A 62 -3.26 -12.24 -11.65
N ILE A 63 -4.43 -11.64 -11.40
CA ILE A 63 -5.72 -12.25 -11.68
C ILE A 63 -5.91 -12.43 -13.18
N ALA A 64 -5.72 -11.39 -13.98
CA ALA A 64 -5.91 -11.45 -15.43
C ALA A 64 -4.96 -12.44 -16.12
N GLU A 65 -3.70 -12.50 -15.67
CA GLU A 65 -2.73 -13.50 -16.16
C GLU A 65 -3.20 -14.92 -15.84
N ALA A 66 -3.67 -15.17 -14.61
CA ALA A 66 -4.18 -16.47 -14.22
C ALA A 66 -5.47 -16.87 -14.96
N GLU A 67 -6.40 -15.92 -15.16
CA GLU A 67 -7.60 -16.13 -15.98
C GLU A 67 -7.24 -16.50 -17.42
N THR A 68 -6.25 -15.81 -18.00
CA THR A 68 -5.78 -16.11 -19.36
C THR A 68 -5.21 -17.53 -19.44
N THR A 69 -4.36 -17.94 -18.49
CA THR A 69 -3.80 -19.29 -18.47
C THR A 69 -4.87 -20.37 -18.37
N ILE A 70 -5.86 -20.19 -17.48
CA ILE A 70 -6.96 -21.15 -17.36
C ILE A 70 -7.81 -21.17 -18.62
N GLN A 71 -8.09 -20.02 -19.22
CA GLN A 71 -8.85 -19.96 -20.47
C GLN A 71 -8.13 -20.69 -21.60
N GLU A 72 -6.82 -20.50 -21.75
CA GLU A 72 -6.02 -21.24 -22.74
C GLU A 72 -6.07 -22.76 -22.53
N GLN A 73 -6.06 -23.22 -21.27
CA GLN A 73 -6.20 -24.65 -20.95
C GLN A 73 -7.60 -25.18 -21.27
N LEU A 74 -8.64 -24.39 -21.04
CA LEU A 74 -10.02 -24.74 -21.40
C LEU A 74 -10.19 -24.82 -22.91
N ASP A 75 -9.70 -23.82 -23.65
CA ASP A 75 -9.75 -23.79 -25.12
C ASP A 75 -9.03 -25.01 -25.72
N GLN A 76 -7.86 -25.40 -25.19
CA GLN A 76 -7.16 -26.62 -25.60
C GLN A 76 -7.97 -27.89 -25.35
N LEU A 77 -8.72 -27.95 -24.25
CA LEU A 77 -9.53 -29.11 -23.93
C LEU A 77 -10.78 -29.18 -24.80
N ASP A 78 -11.39 -28.04 -25.12
CA ASP A 78 -12.49 -27.94 -26.08
C ASP A 78 -12.06 -28.39 -27.49
N ASP A 79 -10.87 -27.99 -27.95
CA ASP A 79 -10.29 -28.46 -29.23
C ASP A 79 -10.13 -29.99 -29.27
N ILE A 80 -9.68 -30.59 -28.15
CA ILE A 80 -9.55 -32.06 -28.02
C ILE A 80 -10.93 -32.72 -28.07
N ILE A 81 -11.93 -32.16 -27.39
CA ILE A 81 -13.31 -32.64 -27.39
C ILE A 81 -13.88 -32.61 -28.81
N GLU A 82 -13.71 -31.49 -29.53
CA GLU A 82 -14.17 -31.38 -30.91
C GLU A 82 -13.48 -32.37 -31.86
N GLN A 83 -12.16 -32.54 -31.72
CA GLN A 83 -11.42 -33.51 -32.52
C GLN A 83 -11.91 -34.93 -32.28
N ALA A 84 -12.11 -35.31 -31.02
CA ALA A 84 -12.63 -36.63 -30.66
C ALA A 84 -14.03 -36.87 -31.22
N GLY A 85 -14.89 -35.84 -31.21
CA GLY A 85 -16.21 -35.90 -31.83
C GLY A 85 -16.14 -36.18 -33.34
N ARG A 86 -15.24 -35.49 -34.06
CA ARG A 86 -15.01 -35.71 -35.50
C ARG A 86 -14.47 -37.11 -35.80
N GLU A 87 -13.47 -37.58 -35.04
CA GLU A 87 -12.91 -38.93 -35.21
C GLU A 87 -13.94 -40.04 -34.95
N ALA A 88 -14.81 -39.83 -33.96
CA ALA A 88 -15.88 -40.76 -33.64
C ALA A 88 -16.92 -40.83 -34.77
N GLU A 89 -17.30 -39.69 -35.35
CA GLU A 89 -18.19 -39.61 -36.51
C GLU A 89 -17.60 -40.35 -37.72
N GLU A 90 -16.31 -40.14 -38.02
CA GLU A 90 -15.61 -40.84 -39.11
C GLU A 90 -15.56 -42.36 -38.93
N LYS A 91 -15.38 -42.82 -37.70
CA LYS A 91 -15.35 -44.25 -37.35
C LYS A 91 -16.74 -44.87 -37.12
N GLY A 92 -17.80 -44.07 -37.10
CA GLY A 92 -19.16 -44.53 -36.81
C GLY A 92 -19.33 -45.05 -35.38
N VAL A 93 -18.60 -44.49 -34.42
CA VAL A 93 -18.69 -44.84 -32.99
C VAL A 93 -19.28 -43.69 -32.18
N ASP A 94 -19.97 -44.00 -31.09
CA ASP A 94 -20.61 -43.00 -30.24
C ASP A 94 -19.73 -42.66 -29.03
N VAL A 95 -19.22 -41.43 -28.98
CA VAL A 95 -18.44 -40.88 -27.86
C VAL A 95 -19.21 -39.81 -27.07
N SER A 96 -20.50 -39.61 -27.36
CA SER A 96 -21.32 -38.52 -26.81
C SER A 96 -21.33 -38.50 -25.28
N LYS A 97 -21.31 -39.68 -24.65
CA LYS A 97 -21.22 -39.81 -23.19
C LYS A 97 -19.89 -39.30 -22.64
N CYS A 98 -18.76 -39.67 -23.26
CA CYS A 98 -17.43 -39.20 -22.87
C CYS A 98 -17.32 -37.68 -22.94
N VAL A 99 -17.87 -37.09 -24.00
CA VAL A 99 -17.89 -35.65 -24.20
C VAL A 99 -18.82 -34.96 -23.20
N SER A 100 -20.04 -35.46 -23.02
CA SER A 100 -21.03 -34.85 -22.12
C SER A 100 -20.57 -34.81 -20.67
N ASP A 101 -19.97 -35.88 -20.15
CA ASP A 101 -19.51 -35.95 -18.76
C ASP A 101 -18.41 -34.90 -18.49
N VAL A 102 -17.55 -34.66 -19.48
CA VAL A 102 -16.45 -33.69 -19.40
C VAL A 102 -16.96 -32.26 -19.60
N SER A 103 -17.82 -32.00 -20.60
CA SER A 103 -18.39 -30.67 -20.81
C SER A 103 -19.19 -30.17 -19.61
N VAL A 104 -19.90 -31.05 -18.88
CA VAL A 104 -20.57 -30.69 -17.62
C VAL A 104 -19.55 -30.27 -16.56
N ALA A 105 -18.51 -31.08 -16.35
CA ALA A 105 -17.45 -30.78 -15.38
C ALA A 105 -16.71 -29.46 -15.68
N LEU A 106 -16.54 -29.12 -16.97
CA LEU A 106 -15.91 -27.87 -17.40
C LEU A 106 -16.86 -26.67 -17.29
N SER A 107 -18.15 -26.83 -17.58
CA SER A 107 -19.13 -25.75 -17.43
C SER A 107 -19.29 -25.27 -15.98
N ASP A 108 -18.96 -26.13 -15.01
CA ASP A 108 -18.92 -25.82 -13.59
C ASP A 108 -17.61 -25.12 -13.16
N LEU A 109 -16.59 -25.03 -14.03
CA LEU A 109 -15.36 -24.27 -13.79
C LEU A 109 -15.61 -22.77 -13.95
N GLY A 110 -16.17 -22.16 -12.92
CA GLY A 110 -16.34 -20.71 -12.88
C GLY A 110 -15.01 -19.97 -12.70
N VAL A 111 -14.51 -19.33 -13.75
CA VAL A 111 -13.44 -18.29 -13.68
C VAL A 111 -13.77 -17.18 -12.67
N LYS A 112 -15.06 -17.01 -12.33
CA LYS A 112 -15.53 -16.16 -11.22
C LYS A 112 -14.87 -16.44 -9.86
N LYS A 113 -14.24 -17.61 -9.67
CA LYS A 113 -13.43 -17.88 -8.46
C LYS A 113 -12.31 -16.85 -8.27
N PHE A 114 -11.75 -16.29 -9.35
CA PHE A 114 -10.72 -15.26 -9.26
C PHE A 114 -11.23 -13.91 -8.73
N GLU A 115 -12.53 -13.60 -8.89
CA GLU A 115 -13.12 -12.36 -8.35
C GLU A 115 -12.93 -12.27 -6.83
N THR A 116 -12.98 -13.41 -6.14
CA THR A 116 -12.77 -13.48 -4.68
C THR A 116 -11.33 -13.13 -4.26
N CYS A 117 -10.36 -13.31 -5.16
CA CYS A 117 -8.96 -12.95 -4.92
C CYS A 117 -8.68 -11.45 -5.10
N GLY A 118 -9.61 -10.68 -5.69
CA GLY A 118 -9.50 -9.23 -5.82
C GLY A 118 -10.05 -8.45 -4.63
N ALA A 119 -10.89 -9.09 -3.80
CA ALA A 119 -11.57 -8.48 -2.67
C ALA A 119 -10.69 -8.50 -1.41
N HIS A 120 -9.93 -7.42 -1.17
CA HIS A 120 -9.15 -7.25 0.07
C HIS A 120 -9.73 -6.15 0.95
N GLU A 121 -10.56 -6.55 1.92
CA GLU A 121 -11.20 -5.68 2.91
C GLU A 121 -10.20 -4.75 3.61
N ASN A 122 -8.97 -5.22 3.84
CA ASN A 122 -7.94 -4.46 4.52
C ASN A 122 -7.51 -3.20 3.74
N LEU A 123 -7.59 -3.18 2.41
CA LEU A 123 -7.27 -1.98 1.61
C LEU A 123 -8.29 -0.85 1.84
N HIS A 124 -9.53 -1.17 2.22
CA HIS A 124 -10.53 -0.16 2.57
C HIS A 124 -10.21 0.53 3.89
N SER A 125 -9.54 -0.16 4.82
CA SER A 125 -9.16 0.41 6.12
C SER A 125 -8.16 1.56 6.03
N ILE A 126 -7.39 1.65 4.93
CA ILE A 126 -6.37 2.70 4.74
C ILE A 126 -7.00 4.11 4.62
N GLY A 127 -8.28 4.21 4.22
CA GLY A 127 -8.98 5.50 4.18
C GLY A 127 -8.96 6.23 5.53
N GLY A 128 -9.10 5.48 6.64
CA GLY A 128 -9.02 6.02 7.99
C GLY A 128 -7.63 6.55 8.34
N GLU A 129 -6.58 5.91 7.84
CA GLU A 129 -5.19 6.30 8.07
C GLU A 129 -4.83 7.64 7.42
N PHE A 130 -5.36 7.93 6.23
CA PHE A 130 -5.23 9.27 5.65
C PHE A 130 -5.97 10.34 6.47
N GLY A 131 -7.09 9.95 7.11
CA GLY A 131 -7.77 10.79 8.09
C GLY A 131 -6.89 11.12 9.30
N ASN A 132 -6.19 10.12 9.84
CA ASN A 132 -5.23 10.28 10.93
C ASN A 132 -4.09 11.24 10.55
N LEU A 133 -3.49 11.09 9.36
CA LEU A 133 -2.45 12.01 8.85
C LEU A 133 -2.96 13.45 8.73
N ARG A 134 -4.18 13.65 8.22
CA ARG A 134 -4.80 14.97 8.15
C ARG A 134 -4.98 15.58 9.55
N LYS A 135 -5.39 14.78 10.53
CA LYS A 135 -5.55 15.23 11.92
C LYS A 135 -4.20 15.65 12.51
N ILE A 136 -3.16 14.82 12.38
CA ILE A 136 -1.79 15.12 12.83
C ILE A 136 -1.30 16.44 12.22
N LYS A 137 -1.47 16.63 10.91
CA LYS A 137 -1.12 17.88 10.22
C LYS A 137 -1.90 19.09 10.76
N GLY A 138 -3.17 18.91 11.08
CA GLY A 138 -4.04 19.93 11.67
C GLY A 138 -3.60 20.32 13.08
N ASP A 139 -3.26 19.33 13.91
CA ASP A 139 -2.75 19.54 15.28
C ASP A 139 -1.41 20.28 15.25
N LEU A 140 -0.49 19.86 14.37
CA LEU A 140 0.79 20.54 14.15
C LEU A 140 0.63 21.97 13.63
N SER A 141 -0.43 22.26 12.84
CA SER A 141 -0.71 23.63 12.37
C SER A 141 -1.20 24.55 13.49
N ARG A 142 -1.73 24.00 14.58
CA ARG A 142 -2.22 24.73 15.75
C ARG A 142 -1.21 24.81 16.89
N SER A 143 -0.14 24.01 16.85
CA SER A 143 0.83 23.87 17.95
C SER A 143 1.48 25.19 18.35
N VAL A 144 1.83 26.06 17.40
CA VAL A 144 2.43 27.38 17.70
C VAL A 144 1.50 28.23 18.57
N GLY A 145 0.21 28.31 18.22
CA GLY A 145 -0.77 29.07 18.99
C GLY A 145 -0.99 28.46 20.38
N LEU A 146 -1.13 27.13 20.45
CA LEU A 146 -1.33 26.40 21.70
C LEU A 146 -0.14 26.56 22.64
N CYS A 147 1.07 26.22 22.19
CA CYS A 147 2.30 26.33 22.98
C CYS A 147 2.58 27.77 23.41
N ARG A 148 2.28 28.76 22.58
CA ARG A 148 2.44 30.18 22.94
C ARG A 148 1.47 30.58 24.05
N SER A 149 0.22 30.14 23.97
CA SER A 149 -0.80 30.49 24.98
C SER A 149 -0.52 29.91 26.36
N THR A 150 0.15 28.76 26.42
CA THR A 150 0.51 28.08 27.67
C THR A 150 1.86 28.54 28.23
N ASN A 151 2.76 29.07 27.41
CA ASN A 151 4.13 29.45 27.78
C ASN A 151 4.45 30.92 27.44
N LEU A 152 3.53 31.84 27.76
CA LEU A 152 3.54 33.26 27.35
C LEU A 152 4.83 34.04 27.66
N HIS A 153 5.57 33.64 28.68
CA HIS A 153 6.77 34.35 29.16
C HIS A 153 7.99 33.44 29.34
N ASP A 154 7.88 32.17 28.92
CA ASP A 154 8.92 31.17 29.10
C ASP A 154 9.30 30.56 27.75
N VAL A 155 10.43 31.04 27.23
CA VAL A 155 10.91 30.74 25.88
C VAL A 155 11.37 29.29 25.78
N ASP A 156 11.99 28.76 26.84
CA ASP A 156 12.48 27.39 26.86
C ASP A 156 11.30 26.41 26.93
N ASN A 157 10.30 26.67 27.79
CA ASN A 157 9.10 25.84 27.83
C ASN A 157 8.28 25.95 26.53
N PHE A 158 8.23 27.12 25.89
CA PHE A 158 7.64 27.28 24.57
C PHE A 158 8.34 26.43 23.51
N LYS A 159 9.68 26.48 23.45
CA LYS A 159 10.49 25.68 22.50
C LYS A 159 10.29 24.20 22.73
N ASN A 160 10.33 23.75 23.98
CA ASN A 160 10.12 22.35 24.34
C ASN A 160 8.72 21.88 23.91
N CYS A 161 7.67 22.66 24.19
CA CYS A 161 6.30 22.34 23.76
C CYS A 161 6.19 22.18 22.24
N LEU A 162 6.80 23.09 21.47
CA LEU A 162 6.80 23.01 20.02
C LEU A 162 7.60 21.82 19.49
N GLN A 163 8.79 21.58 20.04
CA GLN A 163 9.63 20.45 19.65
C GLN A 163 8.92 19.13 19.90
N THR A 164 8.33 18.94 21.09
CA THR A 164 7.52 17.75 21.40
C THR A 164 6.37 17.58 20.42
N SER A 165 5.69 18.66 20.03
CA SER A 165 4.62 18.60 19.04
C SER A 165 5.10 18.15 17.65
N ILE A 166 6.32 18.55 17.26
CA ILE A 166 6.96 18.14 16.01
C ILE A 166 7.33 16.66 16.09
N ASP A 167 8.05 16.25 17.13
CA ASP A 167 8.54 14.88 17.33
C ASP A 167 7.37 13.88 17.40
N GLU A 168 6.28 14.24 18.08
CA GLU A 168 5.07 13.44 18.11
C GLU A 168 4.40 13.32 16.75
N ALA A 169 4.36 14.41 15.98
CA ALA A 169 3.77 14.40 14.64
C ALA A 169 4.57 13.50 13.70
N GLU A 170 5.91 13.58 13.75
CA GLU A 170 6.81 12.73 12.97
C GLU A 170 6.62 11.26 13.34
N THR A 171 6.72 10.92 14.63
CA THR A 171 6.55 9.55 15.14
C THR A 171 5.19 8.95 14.74
N LYS A 172 4.09 9.70 14.94
CA LYS A 172 2.75 9.24 14.57
C LYS A 172 2.59 9.10 13.06
N SER A 173 3.17 10.00 12.27
CA SER A 173 3.12 9.92 10.81
C SER A 173 3.89 8.73 10.25
N ASP A 174 5.04 8.39 10.84
CA ASP A 174 5.82 7.22 10.46
C ASP A 174 5.12 5.91 10.83
N ALA A 175 4.47 5.84 11.99
CA ALA A 175 3.65 4.68 12.34
C ALA A 175 2.51 4.47 11.33
N VAL A 176 1.85 5.55 10.90
CA VAL A 176 0.82 5.47 9.85
C VAL A 176 1.42 5.04 8.51
N LYS A 177 2.57 5.59 8.10
CA LYS A 177 3.28 5.19 6.88
C LYS A 177 3.58 3.68 6.89
N GLN A 178 4.12 3.15 7.98
CA GLN A 178 4.41 1.72 8.12
C GLN A 178 3.13 0.88 8.02
N LYS A 179 2.04 1.32 8.65
CA LYS A 179 0.75 0.63 8.57
C LYS A 179 0.21 0.57 7.14
N ILE A 180 0.28 1.67 6.39
CA ILE A 180 -0.11 1.71 4.97
C ILE A 180 0.72 0.70 4.17
N THR A 181 2.05 0.73 4.33
CA THR A 181 2.95 -0.21 3.64
C THR A 181 2.60 -1.65 3.97
N ASN A 182 2.46 -2.00 5.24
CA ASN A 182 2.18 -3.36 5.68
C ASN A 182 0.86 -3.88 5.10
N VAL A 183 -0.22 -3.08 5.19
CA VAL A 183 -1.52 -3.47 4.64
C VAL A 183 -1.44 -3.70 3.13
N CYS A 184 -0.75 -2.83 2.39
CA CYS A 184 -0.56 -2.99 0.95
C CYS A 184 0.24 -4.27 0.61
N THR A 185 1.32 -4.54 1.33
CA THR A 185 2.14 -5.75 1.14
C THR A 185 1.36 -7.01 1.48
N GLU A 186 0.62 -7.03 2.58
CA GLU A 186 -0.20 -8.16 3.00
C GLU A 186 -1.34 -8.43 2.03
N ALA A 187 -2.02 -7.39 1.53
CA ALA A 187 -3.06 -7.52 0.52
C ALA A 187 -2.50 -8.14 -0.78
N ALA A 188 -1.37 -7.64 -1.30
CA ALA A 188 -0.74 -8.21 -2.48
C ALA A 188 -0.35 -9.69 -2.30
N LYS A 189 0.21 -10.03 -1.13
CA LYS A 189 0.60 -11.40 -0.80
C LYS A 189 -0.62 -12.32 -0.67
N ALA A 190 -1.69 -11.84 -0.04
CA ALA A 190 -2.93 -12.59 0.12
C ALA A 190 -3.60 -12.85 -1.24
N ALA A 191 -3.66 -11.83 -2.11
CA ALA A 191 -4.16 -11.96 -3.48
C ALA A 191 -3.39 -13.02 -4.25
N SER A 192 -2.05 -12.92 -4.27
CA SER A 192 -1.19 -13.87 -4.98
C SER A 192 -1.37 -15.30 -4.48
N LYS A 193 -1.44 -15.51 -3.16
CA LYS A 193 -1.73 -16.83 -2.59
C LYS A 193 -3.10 -17.36 -2.99
N CYS A 194 -4.12 -16.50 -3.02
CA CYS A 194 -5.45 -16.87 -3.47
C CYS A 194 -5.43 -17.30 -4.94
N VAL A 195 -4.82 -16.49 -5.82
CA VAL A 195 -4.66 -16.79 -7.25
C VAL A 195 -3.98 -18.13 -7.46
N VAL A 196 -2.83 -18.38 -6.81
CA VAL A 196 -2.10 -19.66 -6.91
C VAL A 196 -2.98 -20.83 -6.47
N LYS A 197 -3.73 -20.68 -5.39
CA LYS A 197 -4.64 -21.73 -4.92
C LYS A 197 -5.75 -22.01 -5.94
N VAL A 198 -6.40 -20.96 -6.45
CA VAL A 198 -7.47 -21.09 -7.45
C VAL A 198 -6.94 -21.72 -8.74
N VAL A 199 -5.79 -21.26 -9.25
CA VAL A 199 -5.13 -21.89 -10.42
C VAL A 199 -4.86 -23.36 -10.16
N GLY A 200 -4.29 -23.74 -9.02
CA GLY A 200 -4.00 -25.14 -8.71
C GLY A 200 -5.26 -26.03 -8.64
N GLU A 201 -6.36 -25.51 -8.09
CA GLU A 201 -7.66 -26.21 -8.07
C GLU A 201 -8.24 -26.39 -9.48
N LEU A 202 -8.18 -25.34 -10.30
CA LEU A 202 -8.68 -25.36 -11.68
C LEU A 202 -7.83 -26.28 -12.56
N ASP A 203 -6.50 -26.18 -12.49
CA ASP A 203 -5.53 -27.02 -13.23
C ASP A 203 -5.71 -28.51 -12.90
N THR A 204 -5.90 -28.83 -11.61
CA THR A 204 -6.22 -30.20 -11.19
C THR A 204 -7.53 -30.69 -11.83
N THR A 205 -8.56 -29.85 -11.83
CA THR A 205 -9.87 -30.22 -12.37
C THR A 205 -9.81 -30.42 -13.89
N ILE A 206 -9.16 -29.50 -14.61
CA ILE A 206 -8.94 -29.60 -16.06
C ILE A 206 -8.13 -30.86 -16.39
N SER A 207 -7.06 -31.14 -15.63
CA SER A 207 -6.23 -32.33 -15.84
C SER A 207 -7.00 -33.63 -15.60
N THR A 208 -7.86 -33.69 -14.57
CA THR A 208 -8.75 -34.84 -14.34
C THR A 208 -9.76 -35.00 -15.47
N ALA A 209 -10.41 -33.93 -15.88
CA ALA A 209 -11.35 -33.93 -17.01
C ALA A 209 -10.70 -34.42 -18.31
N ALA A 210 -9.50 -33.93 -18.64
CA ALA A 210 -8.73 -34.37 -19.80
C ALA A 210 -8.31 -35.85 -19.71
N HIS A 211 -7.93 -36.32 -18.51
CA HIS A 211 -7.61 -37.73 -18.29
C HIS A 211 -8.82 -38.63 -18.50
N ASP A 212 -9.96 -38.29 -17.89
CA ASP A 212 -11.19 -39.05 -17.96
C ASP A 212 -11.71 -39.11 -19.40
N LEU A 213 -11.65 -37.98 -20.14
CA LEU A 213 -11.95 -37.94 -21.57
C LEU A 213 -11.09 -38.96 -22.32
N LYS A 214 -9.77 -38.90 -22.13
CA LYS A 214 -8.82 -39.77 -22.82
C LYS A 214 -9.06 -41.24 -22.51
N GLN A 215 -9.32 -41.60 -21.25
CA GLN A 215 -9.61 -42.98 -20.86
C GLN A 215 -10.92 -43.48 -21.48
N CYS A 216 -11.95 -42.63 -21.51
CA CYS A 216 -13.23 -42.95 -22.11
C CYS A 216 -13.11 -43.16 -23.63
N LEU A 217 -12.39 -42.27 -24.32
CA LEU A 217 -12.13 -42.39 -25.75
C LEU A 217 -11.33 -43.66 -26.11
N LEU A 218 -10.31 -44.01 -25.32
CA LEU A 218 -9.52 -45.24 -25.53
C LEU A 218 -10.33 -46.55 -25.41
N GLN A 219 -11.49 -46.51 -24.75
CA GLN A 219 -12.37 -47.67 -24.67
C GLN A 219 -13.28 -47.82 -25.90
N ILE A 220 -13.37 -46.79 -26.74
CA ILE A 220 -14.30 -46.69 -27.86
C ILE A 220 -13.59 -46.65 -29.22
N LEU A 221 -12.52 -45.85 -29.35
CA LEU A 221 -11.79 -45.56 -30.59
C LEU A 221 -10.68 -46.57 -30.93
#